data_AF-A0A3P9KWG3-F1
#
_entry.id   AF-A0A3P9KWG3-F1
#
_cell.length_a   1.000
_cell.length_b   1.000
_cell.length_c   1.000
_cell.angle_alpha   90.00
_cell.angle_beta   90.00
_cell.angle_gamma   90.00
#
_symmetry.space_group_name_H-M   'P 1'
#
loop_
_entity.id
_entity.type
_entity.pdbx_description
1 polymer ?
#
loop_
_entity_poly.entity_id
_entity_poly.type
_entity_poly.pdbx_seq_one_letter_code
_entity_poly.pdbx_strand_id
1 'polypeptide(L)'
;MTRLRRKALVALFLFTLFIFGTMMGLRTLKPSDGFSDLAPGGRRRGTWGCRRAPFHEGGSDTKVVFSKSDRDYSIFYDVHIFYYLWYGSPSVDNKYIHWDHVMVPHWDPKIAASHAQGKHTPPEDVASSFYPELGPYSSRDPKVLESHMSQIEAAAAGETYLKYRIGQLYIRT
;
A
#
# COMPACT_ATOMS: atom_id res chain seq x y z
N MET A 1 -17.92 63.33 -11.65
CA MET A 1 -17.75 61.99 -11.02
C MET A 1 -18.14 60.79 -11.93
N THR A 2 -18.09 60.91 -13.26
CA THR A 2 -18.49 59.81 -14.19
C THR A 2 -17.31 59.16 -14.93
N ARG A 3 -16.18 59.87 -15.08
CA ARG A 3 -14.96 59.34 -15.75
C ARG A 3 -14.16 58.35 -14.89
N LEU A 4 -14.09 58.56 -13.57
CA LEU A 4 -13.38 57.65 -12.65
C LEU A 4 -14.09 56.29 -12.54
N ARG A 5 -15.43 56.31 -12.53
CA ARG A 5 -16.28 55.10 -12.48
C ARG A 5 -16.16 54.26 -13.75
N ARG A 6 -16.02 54.89 -14.92
CA ARG A 6 -15.78 54.17 -16.19
C ARG A 6 -14.41 53.49 -16.23
N LYS A 7 -13.35 54.15 -15.75
CA LYS A 7 -12.01 53.54 -15.65
C LYS A 7 -11.98 52.37 -14.67
N ALA A 8 -12.66 52.48 -13.53
CA ALA A 8 -12.78 51.40 -12.57
C ALA A 8 -13.58 50.20 -13.11
N LEU A 9 -14.68 50.45 -13.84
CA LEU A 9 -15.46 49.39 -14.49
C LEU A 9 -14.67 48.69 -15.61
N VAL A 10 -13.92 49.45 -16.40
CA VAL A 10 -13.04 48.88 -17.44
C VAL A 10 -11.93 48.05 -16.82
N ALA A 11 -11.31 48.51 -15.73
CA ALA A 11 -10.28 47.75 -15.02
C ALA A 11 -10.83 46.45 -14.42
N LEU A 12 -12.02 46.49 -13.80
CA LEU A 12 -12.69 45.29 -13.28
C LEU A 12 -13.04 44.30 -14.39
N PHE A 13 -13.51 44.78 -15.54
CA PHE A 13 -13.84 43.93 -16.68
C PHE A 13 -12.60 43.27 -17.30
N LEU A 14 -11.48 43.99 -17.40
CA LEU A 14 -10.22 43.40 -17.84
C LEU A 14 -9.69 42.36 -16.84
N PHE A 15 -9.86 42.62 -15.55
CA PHE A 15 -9.46 41.69 -14.49
C PHE A 15 -10.29 40.40 -14.50
N THR A 16 -11.62 40.50 -14.71
CA THR A 16 -12.48 39.31 -14.83
C THR A 16 -12.17 38.51 -16.09
N LEU A 17 -11.91 39.16 -17.24
CA LEU A 17 -11.47 38.48 -18.47
C LEU A 17 -10.13 37.76 -18.28
N PHE A 18 -9.20 38.36 -17.54
CA PHE A 18 -7.91 37.72 -17.24
C PHE A 18 -8.06 36.48 -16.36
N ILE A 19 -8.88 36.53 -15.30
CA ILE A 19 -9.14 35.37 -14.45
C ILE A 19 -9.85 34.26 -15.24
N PHE A 20 -10.85 34.60 -16.05
CA PHE A 20 -11.54 33.60 -16.87
C PHE A 20 -10.63 33.02 -17.95
N GLY A 21 -9.82 33.84 -18.61
CA GLY A 21 -8.85 33.40 -19.61
C GLY A 21 -7.82 32.43 -19.05
N THR A 22 -7.26 32.73 -17.88
CA THR A 22 -6.31 31.82 -17.20
C THR A 22 -6.98 30.53 -16.73
N MET A 23 -8.20 30.59 -16.20
CA MET A 23 -8.98 29.39 -15.82
C MET A 23 -9.40 28.52 -17.00
N MET A 24 -9.64 29.10 -18.18
CA MET A 24 -9.89 28.34 -19.40
C MET A 24 -8.59 27.74 -19.95
N GLY A 25 -7.48 28.48 -19.95
CA GLY A 25 -6.17 28.00 -20.43
C GLY A 25 -5.61 26.83 -19.61
N LEU A 26 -5.73 26.90 -18.28
CA LEU A 26 -5.33 25.81 -17.37
C LEU A 26 -6.20 24.55 -17.52
N ARG A 27 -7.46 24.71 -17.93
CA ARG A 27 -8.38 23.58 -18.19
C ARG A 27 -8.16 22.90 -19.55
N THR A 28 -7.52 23.59 -20.49
CA THR A 28 -7.16 23.02 -21.81
C THR A 28 -5.77 22.41 -21.85
N LEU A 29 -4.99 22.50 -20.77
CA LEU A 29 -3.77 21.74 -20.63
C LEU A 29 -4.15 20.27 -20.43
N LYS A 30 -4.08 19.51 -21.54
CA LYS A 30 -4.07 18.06 -21.53
C LYS A 30 -3.04 17.61 -20.48
N PRO A 31 -3.40 16.76 -19.50
CA PRO A 31 -2.39 16.05 -18.74
C PRO A 31 -1.47 15.38 -19.75
N SER A 32 -0.17 15.62 -19.63
CA SER A 32 0.84 14.82 -20.32
C SER A 32 0.49 13.36 -20.09
N ASP A 33 0.10 12.65 -21.15
CA ASP A 33 -0.21 11.23 -21.16
C ASP A 33 1.04 10.46 -20.77
N GLY A 34 1.20 10.23 -19.47
CA GLY A 34 2.22 9.38 -18.89
C GLY A 34 1.53 8.47 -17.90
N PHE A 35 1.35 7.22 -18.30
CA PHE A 35 0.95 6.10 -17.45
C PHE A 35 -0.56 5.90 -17.23
N SER A 36 -1.29 5.52 -18.29
CA SER A 36 -2.60 4.86 -18.16
C SER A 36 -2.95 4.04 -19.41
N ASP A 37 -2.06 3.16 -19.83
CA ASP A 37 -2.49 1.95 -20.55
C ASP A 37 -2.30 0.76 -19.60
N LEU A 38 -3.24 -0.18 -19.66
CA LEU A 38 -3.38 -1.40 -18.85
C LEU A 38 -4.35 -1.30 -17.66
N ALA A 39 -5.63 -1.02 -17.95
CA ALA A 39 -6.73 -1.59 -17.19
C ALA A 39 -7.17 -2.94 -17.82
N PRO A 40 -7.34 -4.02 -17.03
CA PRO A 40 -7.64 -5.35 -17.54
C PRO A 40 -9.16 -5.60 -17.59
N GLY A 41 -9.65 -6.24 -18.65
CA GLY A 41 -11.04 -6.70 -18.70
C GLY A 41 -11.38 -7.56 -19.92
N GLY A 42 -11.42 -8.88 -19.76
CA GLY A 42 -11.99 -9.79 -20.77
C GLY A 42 -11.72 -11.27 -20.48
N ARG A 43 -12.79 -12.05 -20.27
CA ARG A 43 -12.80 -13.39 -19.65
C ARG A 43 -12.36 -14.57 -20.54
N ARG A 44 -11.68 -15.53 -19.88
CA ARG A 44 -11.76 -17.01 -19.95
C ARG A 44 -11.50 -17.73 -21.30
N ARG A 45 -10.39 -18.48 -21.37
CA ARG A 45 -10.38 -19.93 -21.73
C ARG A 45 -9.07 -20.57 -21.28
N GLY A 46 -9.16 -21.76 -20.69
CA GLY A 46 -8.09 -22.40 -19.94
C GLY A 46 -6.97 -23.01 -20.79
N THR A 47 -5.79 -23.09 -20.16
CA THR A 47 -4.89 -24.23 -20.07
C THR A 47 -3.82 -23.80 -19.08
N TRP A 48 -3.73 -24.47 -17.92
CA TRP A 48 -2.58 -24.33 -17.01
C TRP A 48 -1.39 -25.04 -17.66
N GLY A 49 -0.83 -24.43 -18.70
CA GLY A 49 0.47 -24.79 -19.24
C GLY A 49 1.51 -23.94 -18.53
N CYS A 50 2.34 -24.56 -17.70
CA CYS A 50 3.52 -23.93 -17.14
C CYS A 50 4.46 -23.56 -18.30
N ARG A 51 4.29 -22.37 -18.89
CA ARG A 51 5.24 -21.83 -19.87
C ARG A 51 6.45 -21.37 -19.09
N ARG A 52 7.53 -22.15 -19.17
CA ARG A 52 8.89 -21.64 -18.95
C ARG A 52 9.04 -20.40 -19.83
N ALA A 53 9.11 -19.22 -19.21
CA ALA A 53 9.55 -18.03 -19.91
C ALA A 53 11.00 -18.27 -20.39
N PRO A 54 11.38 -17.83 -21.61
CA PRO A 54 12.78 -17.81 -21.99
C PRO A 54 13.50 -16.89 -21.01
N PHE A 55 14.51 -17.42 -20.32
CA PHE A 55 15.40 -16.63 -19.48
C PHE A 55 16.11 -15.64 -20.41
N HIS A 56 15.71 -14.37 -20.34
CA HIS A 56 16.44 -13.31 -21.01
C HIS A 56 17.67 -13.07 -20.15
N GLU A 57 18.82 -13.58 -20.62
CA GLU A 57 20.14 -13.38 -20.04
C GLU A 57 20.59 -11.92 -20.23
N GLY A 58 19.82 -10.98 -19.70
CA GLY A 58 20.25 -9.62 -19.45
C GLY A 58 20.88 -9.62 -18.08
N GLY A 59 22.19 -9.42 -18.01
CA GLY A 59 22.98 -9.45 -16.77
C GLY A 59 22.34 -8.56 -15.69
N SER A 60 21.58 -9.19 -14.80
CA SER A 60 21.23 -8.61 -13.53
C SER A 60 22.35 -8.99 -12.57
N ASP A 61 22.99 -8.00 -11.95
CA ASP A 61 24.03 -8.17 -10.90
C ASP A 61 23.44 -8.76 -9.60
N THR A 62 22.44 -9.62 -9.73
CA THR A 62 21.83 -10.37 -8.64
C THR A 62 22.87 -11.37 -8.17
N LYS A 63 23.58 -11.00 -7.11
CA LYS A 63 24.58 -11.85 -6.46
C LYS A 63 23.88 -13.05 -5.84
N VAL A 64 23.67 -14.09 -6.66
CA VAL A 64 23.22 -15.39 -6.19
C VAL A 64 24.32 -15.97 -5.33
N VAL A 65 24.16 -15.87 -4.01
CA VAL A 65 25.04 -16.57 -3.08
C VAL A 65 24.48 -17.97 -2.94
N PHE A 66 25.17 -18.94 -3.54
CA PHE A 66 24.97 -20.35 -3.25
C PHE A 66 25.30 -20.57 -1.77
N SER A 67 24.27 -20.64 -0.93
CA SER A 67 24.47 -20.97 0.47
C SER A 67 25.03 -22.40 0.56
N LYS A 68 26.15 -22.57 1.26
CA LYS A 68 26.77 -23.88 1.52
C LYS A 68 25.83 -24.73 2.40
N SER A 69 24.85 -25.37 1.79
CA SER A 69 24.07 -26.46 2.36
C SER A 69 23.45 -27.22 1.19
N ASP A 70 23.37 -28.54 1.28
CA ASP A 70 22.90 -29.51 0.26
C ASP A 70 21.47 -29.27 -0.29
N ARG A 71 21.16 -28.07 -0.80
CA ARG A 71 19.80 -27.64 -1.17
C ARG A 71 19.76 -27.17 -2.63
N ASP A 72 18.77 -27.68 -3.36
CA ASP A 72 18.56 -27.45 -4.80
C ASP A 72 18.02 -26.06 -5.18
N TYR A 73 18.01 -25.08 -4.27
CA TYR A 73 17.47 -23.73 -4.54
C TYR A 73 18.40 -22.60 -4.09
N SER A 74 18.42 -21.54 -4.90
CA SER A 74 19.18 -20.31 -4.66
C SER A 74 18.34 -19.26 -3.93
N ILE A 75 18.96 -18.51 -3.01
CA ILE A 75 18.35 -17.32 -2.38
C ILE A 75 18.78 -16.06 -3.14
N PHE A 76 17.83 -15.16 -3.40
CA PHE A 76 18.03 -13.90 -4.10
C PHE A 76 18.04 -12.73 -3.10
N TYR A 77 19.20 -12.11 -2.89
CA TYR A 77 19.37 -11.01 -1.93
C TYR A 77 18.92 -9.64 -2.45
N ASP A 78 18.73 -9.53 -3.76
CA ASP A 78 18.12 -8.41 -4.45
C ASP A 78 16.58 -8.44 -4.39
N VAL A 79 16.00 -9.55 -3.90
CA VAL A 79 14.57 -9.69 -3.67
C VAL A 79 14.28 -9.37 -2.21
N HIS A 80 13.47 -8.35 -2.00
CA HIS A 80 13.12 -7.87 -0.67
C HIS A 80 11.61 -8.03 -0.38
N ILE A 81 11.29 -8.44 0.84
CA ILE A 81 9.90 -8.58 1.32
C ILE A 81 9.63 -7.56 2.44
N PHE A 82 8.56 -6.78 2.31
CA PHE A 82 8.07 -5.94 3.41
C PHE A 82 7.37 -6.79 4.46
N TYR A 83 7.89 -6.74 5.69
CA TYR A 83 7.44 -7.60 6.78
C TYR A 83 7.01 -6.78 8.01
N TYR A 84 5.84 -7.12 8.56
CA TYR A 84 5.18 -6.35 9.62
C TYR A 84 5.05 -7.20 10.90
N LEU A 85 5.71 -6.77 11.97
CA LEU A 85 5.71 -7.43 13.29
C LEU A 85 4.73 -6.81 14.31
N TRP A 86 3.62 -6.24 13.84
CA TRP A 86 2.70 -5.47 14.67
C TRP A 86 1.40 -6.19 15.07
N TYR A 87 1.32 -7.50 14.84
CA TYR A 87 0.12 -8.30 15.14
C TYR A 87 0.23 -8.92 16.54
N GLY A 88 -0.91 -9.07 17.22
CA GLY A 88 -0.96 -9.64 18.57
C GLY A 88 -2.23 -10.44 18.82
N SER A 89 -2.15 -11.45 19.67
CA SER A 89 -3.25 -12.38 19.96
C SER A 89 -3.47 -12.52 21.48
N PRO A 90 -4.70 -12.83 21.96
CA PRO A 90 -4.98 -12.93 23.39
C PRO A 90 -4.12 -13.93 24.15
N SER A 91 -3.69 -15.03 23.51
CA SER A 91 -2.87 -16.07 24.14
C SER A 91 -1.45 -15.61 24.46
N VAL A 92 -0.89 -14.67 23.70
CA VAL A 92 0.51 -14.19 23.85
C VAL A 92 0.56 -12.76 24.37
N ASP A 93 -0.39 -11.91 23.98
CA ASP A 93 -0.39 -10.46 24.18
C ASP A 93 -1.52 -9.96 25.10
N ASN A 94 -2.33 -10.87 25.64
CA ASN A 94 -3.53 -10.61 26.46
C ASN A 94 -4.69 -9.90 25.74
N LYS A 95 -4.48 -9.44 24.49
CA LYS A 95 -5.49 -8.83 23.64
C LYS A 95 -5.12 -9.00 22.17
N TYR A 96 -6.10 -8.80 21.30
CA TYR A 96 -5.81 -8.59 19.89
C TYR A 96 -5.09 -7.24 19.69
N ILE A 97 -4.12 -7.25 18.78
CA ILE A 97 -3.42 -6.05 18.33
C ILE A 97 -3.43 -6.08 16.81
N HIS A 98 -3.86 -4.97 16.20
CA HIS A 98 -3.93 -4.75 14.76
C HIS A 98 -5.00 -5.59 14.04
N TRP A 99 -5.26 -6.84 14.45
CA TRP A 99 -6.40 -7.62 13.98
C TRP A 99 -7.73 -6.95 14.27
N ASP A 100 -7.80 -6.24 15.38
CA ASP A 100 -8.93 -5.48 15.86
C ASP A 100 -8.80 -4.01 15.44
N HIS A 101 -8.31 -3.69 14.24
CA HIS A 101 -8.15 -2.29 13.84
C HIS A 101 -9.50 -1.54 13.81
N VAL A 102 -9.46 -0.23 14.09
CA VAL A 102 -10.65 0.64 13.98
C VAL A 102 -10.93 0.92 12.50
N MET A 103 -12.20 0.89 12.10
CA MET A 103 -12.61 1.30 10.76
C MET A 103 -12.29 2.78 10.56
N VAL A 104 -11.41 3.09 9.62
CA VAL A 104 -10.99 4.46 9.36
C VAL A 104 -12.14 5.21 8.68
N PRO A 105 -12.67 6.28 9.29
CA PRO A 105 -13.79 7.00 8.71
C PRO A 105 -13.37 7.70 7.41
N HIS A 106 -14.33 7.85 6.50
CA HIS A 106 -14.15 8.74 5.35
C HIS A 106 -13.86 10.18 5.82
N TRP A 107 -13.03 10.92 5.08
CA TRP A 107 -12.61 12.27 5.47
C TRP A 107 -13.76 13.29 5.47
N ASP A 108 -14.74 13.13 4.58
CA ASP A 108 -16.01 13.87 4.61
C ASP A 108 -16.98 13.23 5.61
N PRO A 109 -17.36 13.94 6.70
CA PRO A 109 -18.28 13.42 7.71
C PRO A 109 -19.64 12.98 7.17
N LYS A 110 -20.13 13.61 6.09
CA LYS A 110 -21.42 13.26 5.49
C LYS A 110 -21.37 11.87 4.85
N ILE A 111 -20.26 11.56 4.21
CA ILE A 111 -20.02 10.24 3.62
C ILE A 111 -19.69 9.23 4.73
N ALA A 112 -18.89 9.61 5.73
CA ALA A 112 -18.53 8.74 6.85
C ALA A 112 -19.75 8.20 7.63
N ALA A 113 -20.83 8.98 7.73
CA ALA A 113 -22.08 8.56 8.36
C ALA A 113 -22.80 7.42 7.62
N SER A 114 -22.50 7.24 6.33
CA SER A 114 -23.09 6.17 5.50
C SER A 114 -22.28 4.87 5.49
N HIS A 115 -21.09 4.85 6.10
CA HIS A 115 -20.22 3.67 6.17
C HIS A 115 -20.25 3.02 7.56
N ALA A 116 -19.82 1.75 7.63
CA ALA A 116 -19.65 1.05 8.88
C ALA A 116 -18.63 1.77 9.78
N GLN A 117 -18.91 1.80 11.07
CA GLN A 117 -18.09 2.45 12.09
C GLN A 117 -17.84 1.48 13.23
N GLY A 118 -16.77 1.74 13.98
CA GLY A 118 -16.37 0.91 15.11
C GLY A 118 -15.07 0.17 14.82
N LYS A 119 -14.95 -1.02 15.40
CA LYS A 119 -13.72 -1.79 15.47
C LYS A 119 -14.01 -3.23 15.09
N HIS A 120 -13.08 -3.86 14.38
CA HIS A 120 -13.19 -5.29 14.09
C HIS A 120 -13.18 -6.13 15.39
N THR A 121 -13.91 -7.24 15.39
CA THR A 121 -14.03 -8.17 16.53
C THR A 121 -13.49 -9.57 16.20
N PRO A 122 -12.17 -9.80 16.31
CA PRO A 122 -11.59 -11.12 16.05
C PRO A 122 -12.08 -12.18 17.06
N PRO A 123 -12.10 -13.48 16.70
CA PRO A 123 -11.39 -14.06 15.55
C PRO A 123 -12.18 -14.12 14.25
N GLU A 124 -13.50 -14.01 14.23
CA GLU A 124 -14.31 -14.13 13.02
C GLU A 124 -14.33 -12.84 12.17
N ASP A 125 -14.21 -11.68 12.82
CA ASP A 125 -14.17 -10.37 12.16
C ASP A 125 -12.80 -9.71 12.38
N VAL A 126 -11.92 -9.84 11.39
CA VAL A 126 -10.56 -9.26 11.41
C VAL A 126 -10.45 -8.06 10.47
N ALA A 127 -9.52 -7.15 10.78
CA ALA A 127 -9.20 -5.97 9.97
C ALA A 127 -8.43 -6.30 8.68
N SER A 128 -8.96 -7.20 7.87
CA SER A 128 -8.40 -7.64 6.60
C SER A 128 -9.51 -8.20 5.72
N SER A 129 -9.43 -7.95 4.41
CA SER A 129 -10.32 -8.59 3.43
C SER A 129 -10.00 -10.08 3.23
N PHE A 130 -8.86 -10.55 3.73
CA PHE A 130 -8.39 -11.94 3.66
C PHE A 130 -8.15 -12.52 5.05
N TYR A 131 -8.36 -13.82 5.20
CA TYR A 131 -8.10 -14.52 6.46
C TYR A 131 -6.76 -15.27 6.39
N PRO A 132 -5.82 -15.05 7.33
CA PRO A 132 -4.56 -15.76 7.34
C PRO A 132 -4.75 -17.23 7.72
N GLU A 133 -3.99 -18.13 7.09
CA GLU A 133 -4.03 -19.58 7.40
C GLU A 133 -3.63 -19.87 8.86
N LEU A 134 -2.69 -19.09 9.40
CA LEU A 134 -2.27 -19.17 10.81
C LEU A 134 -3.29 -18.54 11.79
N GLY A 135 -4.43 -18.06 11.30
CA GLY A 135 -5.40 -17.30 12.09
C GLY A 135 -4.86 -15.97 12.61
N PRO A 136 -5.58 -15.31 13.54
CA PRO A 136 -5.18 -14.03 14.12
C PRO A 136 -4.00 -14.21 15.10
N TYR A 137 -2.81 -14.40 14.53
CA TYR A 137 -1.59 -14.78 15.24
C TYR A 137 -0.94 -13.62 16.02
N SER A 138 0.00 -13.94 16.90
CA SER A 138 0.91 -12.95 17.47
C SER A 138 2.24 -12.90 16.71
N SER A 139 2.70 -11.71 16.37
CA SER A 139 4.06 -11.49 15.84
C SER A 139 5.16 -11.78 16.86
N ARG A 140 4.81 -12.00 18.13
CA ARG A 140 5.74 -12.36 19.22
C ARG A 140 5.81 -13.86 19.48
N ASP A 141 4.96 -14.66 18.83
CA ASP A 141 5.00 -16.12 18.93
C ASP A 141 6.17 -16.67 18.08
N PRO A 142 7.17 -17.35 18.69
CA PRO A 142 8.29 -17.94 17.97
C PRO A 142 7.86 -18.92 16.86
N LYS A 143 6.78 -19.69 17.07
CA LYS A 143 6.31 -20.68 16.07
C LYS A 143 5.79 -20.00 14.82
N VAL A 144 5.14 -18.85 14.99
CA VAL A 144 4.66 -18.02 13.87
C VAL A 144 5.84 -17.45 13.10
N LEU A 145 6.86 -16.95 13.81
CA LEU A 145 8.08 -16.44 13.18
C LEU A 145 8.81 -17.51 12.38
N GLU A 146 8.98 -18.71 12.94
CA GLU A 146 9.58 -19.85 12.23
C GLU A 146 8.81 -20.20 10.96
N SER A 147 7.47 -20.26 11.03
CA SER A 147 6.60 -20.50 9.88
C SER A 147 6.78 -19.42 8.79
N HIS A 148 6.80 -18.14 9.16
CA HIS A 148 7.02 -17.06 8.20
C HIS A 148 8.41 -17.10 7.57
N MET A 149 9.47 -17.43 8.32
CA MET A 149 10.82 -17.57 7.76
C MET A 149 10.88 -18.75 6.77
N SER A 150 10.20 -19.86 7.06
CA SER A 150 10.08 -20.97 6.12
C SER A 150 9.34 -20.57 4.84
N GLN A 151 8.29 -19.76 4.93
CA GLN A 151 7.57 -19.25 3.75
C GLN A 151 8.43 -18.28 2.92
N ILE A 152 9.20 -17.41 3.57
CA ILE A 152 10.14 -16.47 2.92
C ILE A 152 11.26 -17.24 2.21
N GLU A 153 11.80 -18.26 2.87
CA GLU A 153 12.79 -19.16 2.27
C GLU A 153 12.22 -19.89 1.05
N ALA A 154 10.99 -20.42 1.15
CA ALA A 154 10.31 -21.06 0.02
C ALA A 154 10.02 -20.09 -1.14
N ALA A 155 9.92 -18.78 -0.85
CA ALA A 155 9.81 -17.72 -1.85
C ALA A 155 11.16 -17.28 -2.44
N ALA A 156 12.28 -17.86 -1.98
CA ALA A 156 13.66 -17.55 -2.39
C ALA A 156 14.09 -16.09 -2.14
N ALA A 157 13.43 -15.37 -1.25
CA ALA A 157 13.78 -13.99 -0.90
C ALA A 157 14.85 -13.97 0.21
N GLY A 158 15.94 -13.25 -0.02
CA GLY A 158 17.09 -13.18 0.89
C GLY A 158 17.03 -12.06 1.91
N GLU A 159 16.18 -11.05 1.70
CA GLU A 159 16.09 -9.90 2.59
C GLU A 159 14.65 -9.54 2.98
N THR A 160 14.47 -9.19 4.26
CA THR A 160 13.20 -8.72 4.80
C THR A 160 13.34 -7.30 5.34
N TYR A 161 12.50 -6.38 4.87
CA TYR A 161 12.40 -5.04 5.45
C TYR A 161 11.43 -5.03 6.61
N LEU A 162 11.96 -4.84 7.81
CA LEU A 162 11.16 -4.75 9.02
C LEU A 162 10.66 -3.33 9.26
N LYS A 163 9.34 -3.17 9.42
CA LYS A 163 8.77 -1.91 9.93
C LYS A 163 9.03 -1.78 11.43
N TYR A 164 9.88 -0.83 11.81
CA TYR A 164 10.12 -0.45 13.20
C TYR A 164 9.45 0.91 13.54
N ARG A 165 8.94 1.06 14.76
CA ARG A 165 8.52 2.35 15.32
C ARG A 165 9.42 2.65 16.52
N ILE A 166 10.17 3.75 16.46
CA ILE A 166 10.90 4.26 17.62
C ILE A 166 9.85 4.72 18.65
N GLY A 167 9.96 4.25 19.88
CA GLY A 167 8.99 4.53 20.95
C GLY A 167 8.74 6.04 21.08
N GLN A 168 7.48 6.43 21.29
CA GLN A 168 7.17 7.81 21.64
C GLN A 168 7.87 8.13 22.96
N LEU A 169 8.91 8.97 22.88
CA LEU A 169 9.45 9.66 24.03
C LEU A 169 8.32 10.56 24.53
N TYR A 170 7.67 10.16 25.62
CA TYR A 170 6.77 11.02 26.35
C TYR A 170 7.59 12.20 26.89
N ILE A 171 7.59 13.33 26.18
CA ILE A 171 7.94 14.61 26.80
C ILE A 171 6.76 14.94 27.72
N ARG A 172 6.94 14.62 29.00
CA ARG A 172 6.02 15.00 30.06
C ARG A 172 6.29 16.48 30.36
N THR A 173 5.37 17.33 29.89
CA THR A 173 5.10 18.76 30.20
C THR A 173 6.30 19.70 30.22
#